data_AF-A0A8B8DK28-F1
#
_entry.id   AF-A0A8B8DK28-F1
#
_cell.length_a   1.000
_cell.length_b   1.000
_cell.length_c   1.000
_cell.angle_alpha   90.00
_cell.angle_beta   90.00
_cell.angle_gamma   90.00
#
_symmetry.space_group_name_H-M   'P 1'
#
loop_
_entity.id
_entity.type
_entity.pdbx_description
1 polymer ?
#
loop_
_entity_poly.entity_id
_entity_poly.type
_entity_poly.pdbx_seq_one_letter_code
_entity_poly.pdbx_strand_id
1 'polypeptide(L)'
;MEEYGNNASFHGLRFVTDPLSSKPRRLIWCCLLLACLAVLIYQIVDRVTHFYSYPVTVNVKVNYNTTLEFPAVTICNQNAFKATLSASLGRYRLIEKMYTEPETFSREDIREFSAENVSLADLYLQSSHKKEDFIFRSSWKGRPVNDSDMHPLATDHGVCYTFKNSGVDGFVTSPGLENALRLTLNIEQYEYMPGPMTLLGSNAYP
;
A
#
# COMPACT_ATOMS: atom_id res chain seq x y z
N MET A 1 31.60 -2.83 -60.10
CA MET A 1 31.74 -2.63 -58.63
C MET A 1 32.22 -1.23 -58.29
N GLU A 2 33.18 -0.67 -59.02
CA GLU A 2 33.71 0.69 -58.80
C GLU A 2 32.66 1.80 -58.94
N GLU A 3 31.83 1.75 -59.98
CA GLU A 3 30.74 2.71 -60.23
C GLU A 3 29.71 2.76 -59.07
N TYR A 4 29.49 1.61 -58.42
CA TYR A 4 28.54 1.48 -57.30
C TYR A 4 29.14 1.96 -55.97
N GLY A 5 30.44 1.72 -55.72
CA GLY A 5 31.13 2.16 -54.51
C GLY A 5 31.33 3.68 -54.41
N ASN A 6 31.36 4.37 -55.56
CA ASN A 6 31.48 5.82 -55.64
C ASN A 6 30.13 6.56 -55.56
N ASN A 7 29.03 5.93 -55.98
CA ASN A 7 27.68 6.50 -55.92
C ASN A 7 26.91 6.09 -54.65
N ALA A 8 27.41 5.12 -53.88
CA ALA A 8 26.79 4.72 -52.62
C ALA A 8 27.02 5.76 -51.52
N SER A 9 25.96 6.10 -50.79
CA SER A 9 26.02 6.97 -49.59
C SER A 9 26.75 6.32 -48.39
N PHE A 10 27.30 5.11 -48.55
CA PHE A 10 28.03 4.41 -47.50
C PHE A 10 29.45 4.97 -47.38
N HIS A 11 29.64 5.82 -46.37
CA HIS A 11 30.94 6.41 -46.07
C HIS A 11 32.00 5.33 -45.85
N GLY A 12 33.08 5.39 -46.62
CA GLY A 12 34.19 4.44 -46.54
C GLY A 12 34.21 3.38 -47.65
N LEU A 13 33.07 3.09 -48.31
CA LEU A 13 33.00 2.08 -49.37
C LEU A 13 33.94 2.42 -50.55
N ARG A 14 33.94 3.70 -50.94
CA ARG A 14 34.80 4.23 -52.00
C ARG A 14 36.29 3.92 -51.79
N PHE A 15 36.77 3.90 -50.55
CA PHE A 15 38.19 3.65 -50.24
C PHE A 15 38.56 2.16 -50.29
N VAL A 16 37.56 1.27 -50.28
CA VAL A 16 37.73 -0.16 -50.48
C VAL A 16 37.63 -0.51 -51.97
N THR A 17 36.75 0.17 -52.72
CA THR A 17 36.50 -0.10 -54.14
C THR A 17 37.40 0.68 -55.11
N ASP A 18 38.11 1.71 -54.64
CA ASP A 18 39.00 2.53 -55.46
C ASP A 18 40.13 1.70 -56.11
N PRO A 19 40.17 1.55 -57.45
CA PRO A 19 41.15 0.75 -58.16
C PRO A 19 42.58 1.33 -58.07
N LEU A 20 42.74 2.60 -57.74
CA LEU A 20 44.05 3.28 -57.63
C LEU A 20 44.70 3.10 -56.25
N SER A 21 43.93 2.65 -55.25
CA SER A 21 44.43 2.44 -53.90
C SER A 21 45.22 1.13 -53.75
N SER A 22 46.32 1.16 -53.00
CA SER A 22 47.17 -0.01 -52.72
C SER A 22 46.44 -1.09 -51.90
N LYS A 23 46.81 -2.36 -52.10
CA LYS A 23 46.23 -3.51 -51.39
C LYS A 23 46.19 -3.36 -49.85
N PRO A 24 47.26 -2.93 -49.14
CA PRO A 24 47.21 -2.77 -47.69
C PRO A 24 46.25 -1.66 -47.24
N ARG A 25 46.18 -0.55 -47.99
CA ARG A 25 45.24 0.54 -47.72
C ARG A 25 43.79 0.06 -47.82
N ARG A 26 43.45 -0.74 -48.83
CA ARG A 26 42.10 -1.32 -48.98
C ARG A 26 41.74 -2.28 -47.84
N LEU A 27 42.70 -3.09 -47.38
CA LEU A 27 42.49 -4.00 -46.25
C LEU A 27 42.20 -3.21 -44.97
N ILE A 28 42.95 -2.14 -44.69
CA ILE A 28 42.71 -1.27 -43.53
C ILE A 28 41.30 -0.68 -43.59
N TRP A 29 40.90 -0.11 -44.73
CA TRP A 29 39.55 0.46 -44.89
C TRP A 29 38.45 -0.60 -44.77
N CYS A 30 38.69 -1.81 -45.27
CA CYS A 30 37.76 -2.93 -45.11
C CYS A 30 37.59 -3.32 -43.64
N CYS A 31 38.70 -3.48 -42.90
CA CYS A 31 38.67 -3.79 -41.47
C CYS A 31 37.95 -2.70 -40.66
N LEU A 32 38.22 -1.42 -40.97
CA LEU A 32 37.55 -0.29 -40.33
C LEU A 32 36.04 -0.29 -40.58
N LEU A 33 35.61 -0.54 -41.83
CA LEU A 33 34.18 -0.64 -42.17
C LEU A 33 33.49 -1.80 -41.45
N LEU A 34 34.14 -2.96 -41.39
CA LEU A 34 33.61 -4.13 -40.67
C LEU A 34 33.50 -3.86 -39.17
N ALA A 35 34.50 -3.21 -38.57
CA ALA A 35 34.47 -2.81 -37.18
C ALA A 35 33.33 -1.82 -36.90
N CYS A 36 33.17 -0.79 -37.75
CA CYS A 36 32.06 0.17 -37.63
C CYS A 36 30.69 -0.51 -37.77
N LEU A 37 30.55 -1.46 -38.70
CA LEU A 37 29.30 -2.23 -38.88
C LEU A 37 28.98 -3.09 -37.66
N ALA A 38 29.98 -3.76 -37.08
CA ALA A 38 29.80 -4.58 -35.88
C ALA A 38 29.34 -3.74 -34.68
N VAL A 39 29.98 -2.57 -34.45
CA VAL A 39 29.58 -1.64 -33.38
C VAL A 39 28.16 -1.11 -33.61
N LEU A 40 27.80 -0.80 -34.85
CA LEU A 40 26.45 -0.34 -35.20
C LEU A 40 25.40 -1.41 -34.86
N ILE A 41 25.62 -2.67 -35.28
CA ILE A 41 24.72 -3.79 -34.98
C ILE A 41 24.58 -3.98 -33.46
N TYR A 42 25.69 -3.94 -32.72
CA TYR A 42 25.68 -4.04 -31.27
C TYR A 42 24.81 -2.94 -30.63
N GLN A 43 25.00 -1.67 -31.02
CA GLN A 43 24.21 -0.56 -30.50
C GLN A 43 22.71 -0.68 -30.83
N ILE A 44 22.37 -1.17 -32.03
CA ILE A 44 20.96 -1.40 -32.41
C ILE A 44 20.33 -2.46 -31.51
N VAL A 45 21.00 -3.60 -31.31
CA VAL A 45 20.48 -4.68 -30.44
C VAL A 45 20.32 -4.17 -29.00
N ASP A 46 21.31 -3.47 -28.46
CA ASP A 46 21.27 -2.89 -27.12
C ASP A 46 20.10 -1.89 -26.95
N ARG A 47 19.88 -1.01 -27.93
CA ARG A 47 18.77 -0.05 -27.89
C ARG A 47 17.40 -0.71 -28.08
N VAL A 48 17.29 -1.71 -28.94
CA VAL A 48 16.04 -2.46 -29.16
C VAL A 48 15.69 -3.27 -27.92
N THR A 49 16.66 -3.97 -27.32
CA THR A 49 16.43 -4.72 -26.07
C THR A 49 16.07 -3.78 -24.92
N HIS A 50 16.72 -2.62 -24.80
CA HIS A 50 16.34 -1.59 -23.84
C HIS A 50 14.94 -1.02 -24.09
N PHE A 51 14.54 -0.84 -25.35
CA PHE A 51 13.19 -0.38 -25.68
C PHE A 51 12.13 -1.43 -25.27
N TYR A 52 12.38 -2.71 -25.55
CA TYR A 52 11.49 -3.82 -25.15
C TYR A 52 11.57 -4.18 -23.66
N SER A 53 12.51 -3.63 -22.89
CA SER A 53 12.49 -3.72 -21.43
C SER A 53 11.52 -2.72 -20.79
N TYR A 54 10.83 -1.90 -21.58
CA TYR A 54 9.86 -0.89 -21.14
C TYR A 54 10.34 -0.06 -19.92
N PRO A 55 11.53 0.56 -20.00
CA PRO A 55 12.07 1.32 -18.88
C PRO A 55 11.23 2.56 -18.63
N VAL A 56 10.80 2.74 -17.39
CA VAL A 56 10.04 3.92 -16.95
C VAL A 56 10.94 4.85 -16.16
N THR A 57 10.86 6.16 -16.43
CA THR A 57 11.56 7.19 -15.64
C THR A 57 10.55 7.91 -14.76
N VAL A 58 10.79 7.93 -13.45
CA VAL A 58 9.93 8.61 -12.48
C VAL A 58 10.47 10.01 -12.21
N ASN A 59 9.62 11.04 -12.34
CA ASN A 59 9.95 12.42 -12.00
C ASN A 59 9.19 12.82 -10.73
N VAL A 60 9.91 13.01 -9.62
CA VAL A 60 9.32 13.40 -8.33
C VAL A 60 9.40 14.91 -8.19
N LYS A 61 8.24 15.57 -8.04
CA LYS A 61 8.15 17.00 -7.75
C LYS A 61 7.34 17.20 -6.48
N VAL A 62 7.84 18.04 -5.58
CA VAL A 62 7.14 18.43 -4.36
C VAL A 62 6.47 19.78 -4.62
N ASN A 63 5.15 19.80 -4.65
CA ASN A 63 4.37 21.03 -4.74
C ASN A 63 3.90 21.42 -3.33
N TYR A 64 4.31 22.60 -2.86
CA TYR A 64 3.86 23.13 -1.58
C TYR A 64 2.54 23.87 -1.79
N ASN A 65 1.43 23.26 -1.39
CA ASN A 65 0.13 23.91 -1.41
C ASN A 65 -0.10 24.74 -0.13
N THR A 66 -0.82 25.85 -0.24
CA THR A 66 -1.14 26.71 0.92
C THR A 66 -2.17 26.08 1.87
N THR A 67 -3.00 25.19 1.34
CA THR A 67 -3.96 24.37 2.08
C THR A 67 -3.88 22.93 1.63
N LEU A 68 -4.07 22.00 2.56
CA LEU A 68 -4.17 20.57 2.30
C LEU A 68 -5.42 20.03 2.98
N GLU A 69 -6.12 19.12 2.33
CA GLU A 69 -7.23 18.41 2.96
C GLU A 69 -6.67 17.44 4.00
N PHE A 70 -7.17 17.49 5.23
CA PHE A 70 -6.79 16.54 6.26
C PHE A 70 -7.39 15.17 5.93
N PRO A 71 -6.60 14.09 5.97
CA PRO A 71 -7.09 12.77 5.58
C PRO A 71 -8.17 12.27 6.53
N ALA A 72 -9.03 11.38 6.04
CA ALA A 72 -9.85 10.58 6.92
C ALA A 72 -8.95 9.65 7.76
N VAL A 73 -9.15 9.63 9.07
CA VAL A 73 -8.36 8.81 10.00
C VAL A 73 -9.26 7.76 10.63
N THR A 74 -9.01 6.49 10.32
CA THR A 74 -9.72 5.35 10.91
C THR A 74 -8.89 4.71 12.01
N ILE A 75 -9.45 4.57 13.21
CA ILE A 75 -8.83 3.92 14.37
C ILE A 75 -9.70 2.74 14.81
N CYS A 76 -9.08 1.60 15.04
CA CYS A 76 -9.71 0.37 15.52
C CYS A 76 -9.07 -0.06 16.85
N ASN A 77 -9.86 -0.64 17.75
CA ASN A 77 -9.29 -1.43 18.84
C ASN A 77 -8.80 -2.77 18.25
N GLN A 78 -7.65 -3.28 18.71
CA GLN A 78 -7.17 -4.59 18.27
C GLN A 78 -8.06 -5.72 18.79
N ASN A 79 -8.73 -5.50 19.92
CA ASN A 79 -9.75 -6.39 20.41
C ASN A 79 -11.09 -6.05 19.77
N ALA A 80 -11.61 -6.97 18.97
CA ALA A 80 -12.86 -6.77 18.26
C ALA A 80 -14.10 -6.87 19.17
N PHE A 81 -13.96 -7.53 20.32
CA PHE A 81 -15.08 -7.94 21.18
C PHE A 81 -14.80 -7.67 22.66
N LYS A 82 -15.67 -6.93 23.36
CA LYS A 82 -15.61 -6.80 24.83
C LYS A 82 -15.97 -8.14 25.48
N ALA A 83 -15.08 -8.67 26.32
CA ALA A 83 -15.28 -9.94 27.01
C ALA A 83 -16.55 -9.93 27.88
N THR A 84 -16.77 -8.88 28.68
CA THR A 84 -17.92 -8.81 29.59
C THR A 84 -19.24 -8.69 28.82
N LEU A 85 -19.26 -7.88 27.77
CA LEU A 85 -20.43 -7.70 26.91
C LEU A 85 -20.77 -8.99 26.15
N SER A 86 -19.76 -9.64 25.57
CA SER A 86 -19.90 -10.92 24.88
C SER A 86 -20.42 -12.02 25.83
N ALA A 87 -19.98 -12.02 27.09
CA ALA A 87 -20.49 -12.93 28.11
C ALA A 87 -21.96 -12.64 28.45
N SER A 88 -22.33 -11.37 28.62
CA SER A 88 -23.72 -10.99 28.93
C SER A 88 -24.71 -11.35 27.82
N LEU A 89 -24.23 -11.37 26.57
CA LEU A 89 -25.02 -11.76 25.39
C LEU A 89 -25.02 -13.27 25.14
N GLY A 90 -24.31 -14.06 25.95
CA GLY A 90 -24.15 -15.51 25.73
C GLY A 90 -23.31 -15.85 24.49
N ARG A 91 -22.53 -14.90 23.97
CA ARG A 91 -21.70 -15.04 22.76
C ARG A 91 -20.23 -15.33 23.05
N TYR A 92 -19.80 -15.25 24.32
CA TYR A 92 -18.40 -15.41 24.72
C TYR A 92 -17.76 -16.70 24.17
N ARG A 93 -18.38 -17.86 24.40
CA ARG A 93 -17.83 -19.17 24.00
C ARG A 93 -17.77 -19.36 22.48
N LEU A 94 -18.77 -18.83 21.76
CA LEU A 94 -18.79 -18.84 20.30
C LEU A 94 -17.60 -18.05 19.75
N ILE A 95 -17.40 -16.83 20.26
CA ILE A 95 -16.31 -15.94 19.83
C ILE A 95 -14.95 -16.54 20.22
N GLU A 96 -14.82 -17.05 21.45
CA GLU A 96 -13.61 -17.74 21.92
C GLU A 96 -13.21 -18.86 20.95
N LYS A 97 -14.14 -19.79 20.66
CA LYS A 97 -13.90 -20.91 19.73
C LYS A 97 -13.55 -20.44 18.31
N MET A 98 -14.26 -19.43 17.81
CA MET A 98 -14.00 -18.84 16.48
C MET A 98 -12.57 -18.29 16.34
N TYR A 99 -12.00 -17.73 17.41
CA TYR A 99 -10.65 -17.15 17.39
C TYR A 99 -9.54 -18.13 17.78
N THR A 100 -9.79 -19.04 18.72
CA THR A 100 -8.76 -19.99 19.18
C THR A 100 -8.59 -21.16 18.24
N GLU A 101 -9.67 -21.60 17.58
CA GLU A 101 -9.69 -22.80 16.74
C GLU A 101 -10.38 -22.53 15.38
N PRO A 102 -9.87 -21.60 14.56
CA PRO A 102 -10.53 -21.20 13.32
C PRO A 102 -10.65 -22.34 12.30
N GLU A 103 -9.72 -23.30 12.33
CA GLU A 103 -9.69 -24.46 11.43
C GLU A 103 -10.80 -25.48 11.71
N THR A 104 -11.26 -25.58 12.96
CA THR A 104 -12.29 -26.55 13.38
C THR A 104 -13.67 -25.94 13.48
N PHE A 105 -13.77 -24.61 13.44
CA PHE A 105 -15.03 -23.88 13.55
C PHE A 105 -16.00 -24.21 12.41
N SER A 106 -17.20 -24.69 12.75
CA SER A 106 -18.17 -25.19 11.77
C SER A 106 -19.60 -24.67 12.00
N ARG A 107 -20.52 -25.06 11.10
CA ARG A 107 -21.95 -24.71 11.23
C ARG A 107 -22.62 -25.36 12.44
N GLU A 108 -22.08 -26.48 12.91
CA GLU A 108 -22.54 -27.17 14.11
C GLU A 108 -22.29 -26.31 15.35
N ASP A 109 -21.17 -25.58 15.41
CA ASP A 109 -20.86 -24.66 16.51
C ASP A 109 -21.83 -23.47 16.54
N ILE A 110 -22.16 -22.93 15.36
CA ILE A 110 -23.16 -21.86 15.20
C ILE A 110 -24.52 -22.32 15.75
N ARG A 111 -24.87 -23.59 15.55
CA ARG A 111 -26.10 -24.21 16.11
C ARG A 111 -26.01 -24.41 17.61
N GLU A 112 -24.91 -24.96 18.09
CA GLU A 112 -24.65 -25.20 19.50
C GLU A 112 -24.81 -23.92 20.32
N PHE A 113 -24.29 -22.80 19.81
CA PHE A 113 -24.38 -21.49 20.45
C PHE A 113 -25.57 -20.64 20.00
N SER A 114 -26.58 -21.22 19.34
CA SER A 114 -27.81 -20.52 18.92
C SER A 114 -27.53 -19.21 18.16
N ALA A 115 -26.62 -19.25 17.19
CA ALA A 115 -26.12 -18.12 16.42
C ALA A 115 -26.58 -18.10 14.95
N GLU A 116 -27.50 -18.99 14.55
CA GLU A 116 -27.89 -19.17 13.15
C GLU A 116 -28.49 -17.91 12.49
N ASN A 117 -29.14 -17.05 13.27
CA ASN A 117 -29.79 -15.82 12.80
C ASN A 117 -28.97 -14.55 13.06
N VAL A 118 -27.67 -14.69 13.41
CA VAL A 118 -26.80 -13.55 13.72
C VAL A 118 -25.74 -13.43 12.64
N SER A 119 -25.69 -12.30 11.96
CA SER A 119 -24.59 -12.04 11.03
C SER A 119 -23.30 -11.71 11.80
N LEU A 120 -22.15 -11.95 11.18
CA LEU A 120 -20.87 -11.56 11.77
C LEU A 120 -20.79 -10.04 12.01
N ALA A 121 -21.41 -9.24 11.13
CA ALA A 121 -21.51 -7.80 11.30
C ALA A 121 -22.35 -7.43 12.54
N ASP A 122 -23.48 -8.11 12.76
CA ASP A 122 -24.31 -7.91 13.96
C ASP A 122 -23.56 -8.34 15.22
N LEU A 123 -22.79 -9.43 15.14
CA LEU A 123 -21.97 -9.90 16.25
C LEU A 123 -20.93 -8.84 16.65
N TYR A 124 -20.22 -8.25 15.68
CA TYR A 124 -19.31 -7.13 15.92
C TYR A 124 -20.05 -5.91 16.48
N LEU A 125 -21.16 -5.48 15.88
CA LEU A 125 -21.89 -4.31 16.35
C LEU A 125 -22.45 -4.46 17.77
N GLN A 126 -22.89 -5.66 18.15
CA GLN A 126 -23.49 -5.92 19.46
C GLN A 126 -22.44 -6.15 20.56
N SER A 127 -21.27 -6.68 20.21
CA SER A 127 -20.28 -7.15 21.20
C SER A 127 -18.98 -6.34 21.20
N SER A 128 -18.88 -5.26 20.42
CA SER A 128 -17.67 -4.42 20.29
C SER A 128 -17.49 -3.39 21.40
N HIS A 129 -16.32 -2.74 21.39
CA HIS A 129 -16.05 -1.55 22.17
C HIS A 129 -16.88 -0.37 21.69
N LYS A 130 -17.49 0.35 22.64
CA LYS A 130 -18.24 1.58 22.34
C LYS A 130 -17.29 2.75 22.13
N LYS A 131 -17.74 3.74 21.35
CA LYS A 131 -16.96 4.93 21.01
C LYS A 131 -16.54 5.68 22.26
N GLU A 132 -17.47 5.83 23.20
CA GLU A 132 -17.32 6.62 24.43
C GLU A 132 -16.33 5.96 25.40
N ASP A 133 -16.26 4.62 25.39
CA ASP A 133 -15.32 3.85 26.21
C ASP A 133 -13.92 3.83 25.58
N PHE A 134 -13.85 3.75 24.24
CA PHE A 134 -12.61 3.64 23.48
C PHE A 134 -11.90 4.99 23.25
N ILE A 135 -12.64 6.03 22.90
CA ILE A 135 -12.13 7.38 22.62
C ILE A 135 -12.45 8.29 23.80
N PHE A 136 -11.54 8.31 24.79
CA PHE A 136 -11.71 9.10 26.01
C PHE A 136 -11.69 10.61 25.74
N ARG A 137 -10.87 11.07 24.79
CA ARG A 137 -10.83 12.49 24.40
C ARG A 137 -10.47 12.63 22.93
N SER A 138 -11.19 13.48 22.22
CA SER A 138 -10.91 13.86 20.84
C SER A 138 -10.82 15.38 20.71
N SER A 139 -9.85 15.87 19.95
CA SER A 139 -9.73 17.28 19.61
C SER A 139 -9.25 17.48 18.19
N TRP A 140 -9.91 18.36 17.45
CA TRP A 140 -9.53 18.84 16.13
C TRP A 140 -9.18 20.32 16.24
N LYS A 141 -7.94 20.68 15.88
CA LYS A 141 -7.44 22.07 15.94
C LYS A 141 -7.66 22.74 17.31
N GLY A 142 -7.40 22.00 18.38
CA GLY A 142 -7.59 22.46 19.77
C GLY A 142 -9.05 22.53 20.24
N ARG A 143 -10.04 22.25 19.38
CA ARG A 143 -11.47 22.22 19.72
C ARG A 143 -11.97 20.79 19.89
N PRO A 144 -13.00 20.52 20.72
CA PRO A 144 -13.59 19.19 20.79
C PRO A 144 -14.16 18.78 19.43
N VAL A 145 -14.00 17.50 19.07
CA VAL A 145 -14.54 16.94 17.83
C VAL A 145 -16.05 16.76 17.96
N ASN A 146 -16.81 17.08 16.91
CA ASN A 146 -18.23 16.82 16.87
C ASN A 146 -18.51 15.33 16.66
N ASP A 147 -19.57 14.81 17.28
CA ASP A 147 -19.98 13.42 17.09
C ASP A 147 -20.37 13.10 15.65
N SER A 148 -20.81 14.11 14.88
CA SER A 148 -21.09 13.99 13.45
C SER A 148 -19.86 13.68 12.62
N ASP A 149 -18.66 14.00 13.10
CA ASP A 149 -17.40 13.86 12.34
C ASP A 149 -16.70 12.53 12.64
N MET A 150 -17.25 11.73 13.56
CA MET A 150 -16.72 10.44 13.97
C MET A 150 -17.72 9.33 13.66
N HIS A 151 -17.47 8.60 12.57
CA HIS A 151 -18.40 7.58 12.06
C HIS A 151 -17.94 6.17 12.41
N PRO A 152 -18.83 5.28 12.88
CA PRO A 152 -18.51 3.88 13.05
C PRO A 152 -18.33 3.20 11.68
N LEU A 153 -17.39 2.26 11.61
CA LEU A 153 -17.10 1.45 10.43
C LEU A 153 -16.83 0.01 10.89
N ALA A 154 -17.64 -0.94 10.42
CA ALA A 154 -17.40 -2.35 10.66
C ALA A 154 -16.31 -2.86 9.70
N THR A 155 -15.29 -3.50 10.24
CA THR A 155 -14.17 -4.11 9.53
C THR A 155 -13.96 -5.54 10.03
N ASP A 156 -12.97 -6.23 9.46
CA ASP A 156 -12.47 -7.52 9.95
C ASP A 156 -11.84 -7.43 11.35
N HIS A 157 -11.39 -6.25 11.77
CA HIS A 157 -10.92 -5.95 13.13
C HIS A 157 -12.06 -5.60 14.10
N GLY A 158 -13.32 -5.67 13.67
CA GLY A 158 -14.50 -5.31 14.45
C GLY A 158 -14.97 -3.89 14.17
N VAL A 159 -15.47 -3.19 15.20
CA VAL A 159 -15.99 -1.82 15.03
C VAL A 159 -14.87 -0.80 15.21
N CYS A 160 -14.60 -0.07 14.14
CA CYS A 160 -13.65 1.03 14.09
C CYS A 160 -14.37 2.37 14.04
N TYR A 161 -13.64 3.45 14.28
CA TYR A 161 -14.14 4.82 14.20
C TYR A 161 -13.31 5.64 13.23
N THR A 162 -13.99 6.27 12.27
CA THR A 162 -13.38 7.12 11.26
C THR A 162 -13.67 8.57 11.55
N PHE A 163 -12.63 9.33 11.83
CA PHE A 163 -12.67 10.78 11.85
C PHE A 163 -12.62 11.30 10.40
N LYS A 164 -13.66 12.01 9.99
CA LYS A 164 -13.71 12.69 8.70
C LYS A 164 -14.45 14.02 8.86
N ASN A 165 -13.69 15.11 8.90
CA ASN A 165 -14.27 16.45 8.90
C ASN A 165 -14.51 16.90 7.45
N SER A 166 -15.76 16.82 7.00
CA SER A 166 -16.14 17.19 5.64
C SER A 166 -16.54 18.66 5.58
N GLY A 167 -15.76 19.50 4.88
CA GLY A 167 -16.04 20.93 4.73
C GLY A 167 -14.78 21.80 4.73
N VAL A 168 -14.96 23.13 4.81
CA VAL A 168 -13.85 24.10 4.85
C VAL A 168 -12.95 23.88 6.07
N ASP A 169 -13.52 23.41 7.19
CA ASP A 169 -12.78 23.14 8.43
C ASP A 169 -11.87 21.89 8.36
N GLY A 170 -12.05 21.04 7.34
CA GLY A 170 -11.20 19.87 7.05
C GLY A 170 -9.85 20.22 6.44
N PHE A 171 -9.63 21.45 5.99
CA PHE A 171 -8.35 21.87 5.41
C PHE A 171 -7.35 22.36 6.47
N VAL A 172 -6.07 22.01 6.32
CA VAL A 172 -4.96 22.48 7.15
C VAL A 172 -4.04 23.38 6.33
N THR A 173 -3.59 24.48 6.93
CA THR A 173 -2.73 25.49 6.28
C THR A 173 -1.26 25.35 6.66
N SER A 174 -0.97 24.77 7.81
CA SER A 174 0.40 24.55 8.30
C SER A 174 0.50 23.29 9.15
N PRO A 175 1.66 22.62 9.14
CA PRO A 175 1.92 21.53 10.06
C PRO A 175 2.04 22.06 11.49
N GLY A 176 1.57 21.28 12.46
CA GLY A 176 1.68 21.62 13.87
C GLY A 176 0.54 21.04 14.70
N LEU A 177 0.73 21.02 16.01
CA LEU A 177 -0.24 20.48 16.96
C LEU A 177 -1.58 21.24 16.93
N GLU A 178 -1.52 22.56 16.72
CA GLU A 178 -2.70 23.44 16.59
C GLU A 178 -3.56 23.13 15.35
N ASN A 179 -3.02 22.41 14.37
CA ASN A 179 -3.72 21.98 13.15
C ASN A 179 -3.91 20.46 13.09
N ALA A 180 -3.72 19.76 14.21
CA ALA A 180 -3.74 18.31 14.25
C ALA A 180 -5.06 17.75 14.84
N LEU A 181 -5.33 16.49 14.49
CA LEU A 181 -6.23 15.63 15.23
C LEU A 181 -5.47 15.05 16.43
N ARG A 182 -6.02 15.21 17.63
CA ARG A 182 -5.50 14.64 18.87
C ARG A 182 -6.53 13.71 19.47
N LEU A 183 -6.14 12.46 19.69
CA LEU A 183 -6.96 11.43 20.31
C LEU A 183 -6.27 10.88 21.56
N THR A 184 -7.02 10.74 22.64
CA THR A 184 -6.63 9.97 23.82
C THR A 184 -7.53 8.76 23.87
N LEU A 185 -6.94 7.58 23.78
CA LEU A 185 -7.65 6.31 23.69
C LEU A 185 -7.56 5.55 25.01
N ASN A 186 -8.64 4.88 25.36
CA ASN A 186 -8.67 3.84 26.37
C ASN A 186 -8.92 2.51 25.66
N ILE A 187 -7.86 1.72 25.47
CA ILE A 187 -7.94 0.45 24.75
C ILE A 187 -8.68 -0.65 25.51
N GLU A 188 -9.01 -0.44 26.79
CA GLU A 188 -9.76 -1.40 27.63
C GLU A 188 -9.13 -2.81 27.65
N GLN A 189 -7.82 -2.92 27.93
CA GLN A 189 -7.12 -4.22 27.96
C GLN A 189 -7.79 -5.27 28.86
N TYR A 190 -8.49 -4.84 29.92
CA TYR A 190 -9.23 -5.72 30.83
C TYR A 190 -10.46 -6.39 30.19
N GLU A 191 -10.89 -5.93 29.01
CA GLU A 191 -11.99 -6.50 28.22
C GLU A 191 -11.50 -7.43 27.09
N TYR A 192 -10.19 -7.65 26.98
CA TYR A 192 -9.64 -8.46 25.90
C TYR A 192 -10.06 -9.92 26.05
N MET A 193 -10.55 -10.50 24.97
CA MET A 193 -10.84 -11.92 24.93
C MET A 193 -9.54 -12.73 24.73
N PRO A 194 -9.42 -13.91 25.36
CA PRO A 194 -8.30 -14.80 25.11
C PRO A 194 -8.37 -15.31 23.66
N GLY A 195 -7.26 -15.17 22.93
CA GLY A 195 -7.14 -15.60 21.54
C GLY A 195 -5.67 -15.68 21.13
N PRO A 196 -5.33 -16.20 19.94
CA PRO A 196 -3.93 -16.44 19.54
C PRO A 196 -3.07 -15.16 19.57
N MET A 197 -3.65 -13.97 19.52
CA MET A 197 -2.91 -12.70 19.67
C MET A 197 -2.39 -12.41 21.08
N THR A 198 -2.94 -13.01 22.15
CA THR A 198 -2.32 -12.89 23.50
C THR A 198 -1.00 -13.67 23.59
N LEU A 199 -0.74 -14.60 22.66
CA LEU A 199 0.53 -15.34 22.58
C LEU A 199 1.63 -14.59 21.79
N LEU A 200 1.28 -13.57 20.99
CA LEU A 200 2.26 -12.76 20.26
C LEU A 200 2.82 -11.59 21.08
N GLY A 201 2.18 -11.23 22.20
CA GLY A 201 2.68 -10.23 23.15
C GLY A 201 3.48 -10.78 24.34
N SER A 202 3.51 -12.11 24.51
CA SER A 202 4.17 -12.79 25.65
C SER A 202 5.55 -13.38 25.32
N ASN A 203 6.02 -13.29 24.07
CA ASN A 203 7.33 -13.80 23.63
C ASN A 203 8.35 -12.70 23.30
N ALA A 204 8.31 -11.57 24.00
CA ALA A 204 9.32 -10.53 23.83
C ALA A 204 9.68 -9.84 25.14
N TYR A 205 10.31 -10.55 26.08
CA TYR A 205 11.44 -10.03 26.87
C TYR A 205 12.28 -11.22 27.38
N PRO A 206 13.62 -11.16 27.29
CA PRO A 206 14.54 -12.19 27.79
C PRO A 206 14.62 -12.23 29.32
#